data_AF-A0A7C0WTC5-F1
#
_entry.id   AF-A0A7C0WTC5-F1
#
_cell.length_a   1.000
_cell.length_b   1.000
_cell.length_c   1.000
_cell.angle_alpha   90.00
_cell.angle_beta   90.00
_cell.angle_gamma   90.00
#
_symmetry.space_group_name_H-M   'P 1'
#
loop_
_entity.id
_entity.type
_entity.pdbx_description
1 polymer ?
#
loop_
_entity_poly.entity_id
_entity_poly.type
_entity_poly.pdbx_seq_one_letter_code
_entity_poly.pdbx_strand_id
1 'polypeptide(L)'
;MKYSRWDDFLIAEHEMIERAMAVLKECLDNLDATLDQPVQVIRALDFLLEFGDKIHNRKEEEQLFPLMEKFGVPVSGGPLG
;
A
#
# COMPACT_ATOMS: atom_id res chain seq x y z
N MET A 1 5.26 -17.98 8.11
CA MET A 1 4.08 -18.26 7.24
C MET A 1 4.58 -18.78 5.91
N LYS A 2 3.89 -19.77 5.30
CA LYS A 2 4.21 -20.25 3.95
C LYS A 2 3.15 -19.66 3.01
N TYR A 3 3.50 -18.57 2.34
CA TYR A 3 2.67 -17.98 1.30
C TYR A 3 2.60 -18.95 0.13
N SER A 4 1.40 -19.29 -0.32
CA SER A 4 1.21 -20.36 -1.30
C SER A 4 0.29 -19.97 -2.46
N ARG A 5 -0.59 -19.00 -2.24
CA ARG A 5 -1.45 -18.40 -3.25
C ARG A 5 -0.99 -16.97 -3.52
N TRP A 6 -1.30 -16.45 -4.70
CA TRP A 6 -0.92 -15.10 -5.10
C TRP A 6 -1.59 -14.02 -4.23
N ASP A 7 -2.81 -14.26 -3.77
CA ASP A 7 -3.57 -13.36 -2.89
C ASP A 7 -3.04 -13.34 -1.46
N ASP A 8 -2.40 -14.42 -0.99
CA ASP A 8 -1.70 -14.42 0.31
C ASP A 8 -0.58 -13.35 0.33
N PHE A 9 0.08 -13.14 -0.82
CA PHE A 9 1.12 -12.12 -0.95
C PHE A 9 0.52 -10.72 -0.94
N LEU A 10 -0.56 -10.46 -1.70
CA LEU A 10 -1.19 -9.13 -1.70
C LEU A 10 -1.67 -8.72 -0.31
N ILE A 11 -2.25 -9.65 0.46
CA ILE A 11 -2.66 -9.39 1.85
C ILE A 11 -1.45 -9.09 2.73
N ALA A 12 -0.36 -9.86 2.61
CA ALA A 12 0.86 -9.59 3.37
C ALA A 12 1.51 -8.25 2.99
N GLU A 13 1.38 -7.83 1.73
CA GLU A 13 1.83 -6.52 1.26
C GLU A 13 1.02 -5.38 1.85
N HIS A 14 -0.31 -5.53 2.00
CA HIS A 14 -1.14 -4.60 2.75
C HIS A 14 -0.65 -4.42 4.19
N GLU A 15 -0.32 -5.50 4.90
CA GLU A 15 0.22 -5.38 6.27
C GLU A 15 1.51 -4.54 6.33
N MET A 16 2.35 -4.61 5.29
CA MET A 16 3.57 -3.80 5.21
C MET A 16 3.26 -2.33 4.91
N ILE A 17 2.33 -2.08 3.98
CA ILE A 17 1.87 -0.73 3.62
C ILE A 17 1.22 -0.05 4.83
N GLU A 18 0.35 -0.75 5.57
CA GLU A 18 -0.27 -0.23 6.78
C GLU A 18 0.75 0.15 7.85
N ARG A 19 1.81 -0.65 8.03
CA ARG A 19 2.90 -0.32 8.97
C ARG A 19 3.67 0.91 8.52
N ALA A 20 3.96 1.06 7.23
CA ALA A 20 4.61 2.26 6.70
C ALA A 20 3.72 3.51 6.87
N MET A 21 2.40 3.37 6.65
CA MET A 21 1.43 4.43 6.90
C MET A 21 1.38 4.83 8.37
N ALA A 22 1.42 3.87 9.30
CA ALA A 22 1.47 4.15 10.73
C ALA A 22 2.74 4.94 11.10
N VAL A 23 3.90 4.56 10.55
CA VAL A 23 5.16 5.29 10.76
C VAL A 23 5.07 6.71 10.18
N LEU A 24 4.54 6.89 8.97
CA LEU A 24 4.35 8.21 8.38
C LEU A 24 3.43 9.07 9.26
N LYS A 25 2.32 8.51 9.75
CA LYS A 25 1.40 9.21 10.65
C LYS A 25 2.11 9.66 11.92
N GLU A 26 2.87 8.79 12.58
CA GLU A 26 3.61 9.12 13.80
C GLU A 26 4.64 10.26 13.56
N CYS A 27 5.32 10.25 12.41
CA CYS A 27 6.23 11.33 12.03
C CYS A 27 5.48 12.66 11.84
N LEU A 28 4.31 12.63 11.19
CA LEU A 28 3.49 13.83 10.97
C LEU A 28 2.84 14.35 12.26
N ASP A 29 2.51 13.48 13.20
CA ASP A 29 2.00 13.87 14.51
C ASP A 29 3.10 14.53 15.38
N ASN A 30 4.38 14.28 15.07
CA ASN A 30 5.55 14.82 15.79
C ASN A 30 6.52 15.54 14.83
N LEU A 31 6.05 16.58 14.13
CA LEU A 31 6.82 17.28 13.09
C LEU A 31 8.16 17.84 13.58
N ASP A 32 8.22 18.47 14.75
CA ASP A 32 9.46 19.08 15.25
C ASP A 32 10.58 18.03 15.41
N ALA A 33 10.27 16.88 16.03
CA ALA A 33 11.22 15.78 16.18
C ALA A 33 11.58 15.14 14.82
N THR A 34 10.62 15.08 13.90
CA THR A 34 10.84 14.57 12.55
C THR A 34 11.77 15.47 11.74
N LEU A 35 11.68 16.80 11.90
CA LEU A 35 12.57 17.74 11.22
C LEU A 35 14.02 17.61 11.70
N ASP A 36 14.21 17.29 12.98
CA ASP A 36 15.55 17.01 13.53
C ASP A 36 16.12 15.66 13.03
N GLN A 37 15.26 14.68 12.75
CA GLN A 37 15.66 13.34 12.29
C GLN A 37 14.77 12.82 11.14
N PRO A 38 14.93 13.34 9.90
CA PRO A 38 13.99 13.11 8.81
C PRO A 38 14.12 11.73 8.13
N VAL A 39 15.11 10.92 8.52
CA VAL A 39 15.38 9.63 7.86
C VAL A 39 14.18 8.68 7.89
N GLN A 40 13.39 8.70 8.97
CA GLN A 40 12.26 7.80 9.13
C GLN A 40 11.09 8.19 8.22
N VAL A 41 10.75 9.48 8.16
CA VAL A 41 9.69 9.98 7.27
C VAL A 41 10.06 9.80 5.80
N ILE A 42 11.32 10.04 5.44
CA ILE A 42 11.81 9.84 4.06
C ILE A 42 11.66 8.37 3.66
N ARG A 43 12.10 7.43 4.52
CA ARG A 43 11.97 6.00 4.22
C ARG A 43 10.53 5.53 4.13
N ALA A 44 9.65 6.04 4.99
CA ALA A 44 8.23 5.72 4.93
C ALA A 44 7.61 6.22 3.62
N LEU A 45 7.91 7.46 3.21
CA LEU A 45 7.46 8.03 1.94
C LEU A 45 8.02 7.25 0.74
N ASP A 46 9.33 6.96 0.71
CA ASP A 46 9.96 6.19 -0.34
C ASP A 46 9.30 4.81 -0.48
N PHE A 47 9.02 4.13 0.63
CA PHE A 47 8.34 2.84 0.59
C PHE A 47 6.91 2.97 0.05
N LEU A 48 6.14 3.96 0.49
CA LEU A 48 4.76 4.14 0.03
C LEU A 48 4.70 4.50 -1.47
N LEU A 49 5.63 5.33 -1.95
CA LEU A 49 5.69 5.76 -3.35
C LEU A 49 6.29 4.70 -4.29
N GLU A 50 7.31 3.96 -3.86
CA GLU A 50 7.95 2.97 -4.73
C GLU A 50 7.30 1.58 -4.61
N PHE A 51 6.99 1.14 -3.39
CA PHE A 51 6.39 -0.17 -3.17
C PHE A 51 4.86 -0.13 -3.18
N GLY A 52 4.26 0.78 -2.40
CA GLY A 52 2.80 0.89 -2.32
C GLY A 52 2.19 1.21 -3.69
N ASP A 53 2.60 2.32 -4.29
CA ASP A 53 2.05 2.79 -5.56
C ASP A 53 2.54 1.96 -6.76
N LYS A 54 3.84 2.01 -7.07
CA LYS A 54 4.34 1.46 -8.35
C LYS A 54 4.39 -0.07 -8.43
N ILE A 55 4.35 -0.77 -7.30
CA ILE A 55 4.45 -2.23 -7.25
C ILE A 55 3.15 -2.87 -6.80
N HIS A 56 2.66 -2.51 -5.61
CA HIS A 56 1.50 -3.17 -5.03
C HIS A 56 0.21 -2.76 -5.75
N ASN A 57 -0.13 -1.46 -5.79
CA ASN A 57 -1.34 -0.97 -6.47
C ASN A 57 -1.34 -1.38 -7.94
N ARG A 58 -0.17 -1.32 -8.60
CA ARG A 58 -0.06 -1.76 -9.99
C ARG A 58 -0.45 -3.23 -10.21
N LYS A 59 -0.15 -4.15 -9.28
CA LYS A 59 -0.64 -5.55 -9.38
C LYS A 59 -2.16 -5.59 -9.30
N GLU A 60 -2.74 -4.78 -8.42
CA GLU A 60 -4.19 -4.74 -8.26
C GLU A 60 -4.87 -4.12 -9.49
N GLU A 61 -4.46 -2.91 -9.87
CA GLU A 61 -5.02 -2.13 -10.97
C GLU A 61 -4.84 -2.79 -12.34
N GLU A 62 -3.67 -3.39 -12.63
CA GLU A 62 -3.40 -3.99 -13.94
C GLU A 62 -3.85 -5.45 -14.04
N GLN A 63 -4.00 -6.18 -12.92
CA GLN A 63 -4.28 -7.61 -12.94
C GLN A 63 -5.56 -7.99 -12.19
N LEU A 64 -5.66 -7.63 -10.90
CA LEU A 64 -6.76 -8.10 -10.05
C LEU A 64 -8.08 -7.42 -10.40
N PHE A 65 -8.12 -6.10 -10.40
CA PHE A 65 -9.34 -5.33 -10.60
C PHE A 65 -9.98 -5.60 -11.98
N PRO A 66 -9.22 -5.69 -13.09
CA PRO A 66 -9.80 -6.07 -14.39
C PRO A 66 -10.44 -7.46 -14.39
N LEU A 67 -9.85 -8.42 -13.66
CA LEU A 67 -10.43 -9.75 -13.51
C LEU A 67 -11.70 -9.70 -12.65
N MET A 68 -11.69 -8.97 -11.54
CA MET A 68 -12.86 -8.80 -10.68
C MET A 68 -14.03 -8.14 -11.42
N GLU A 69 -13.75 -7.13 -12.25
CA GLU A 69 -14.75 -6.51 -13.12
C GLU A 69 -15.36 -7.51 -14.10
N LYS A 70 -14.52 -8.32 -14.78
CA LYS A 70 -14.99 -9.38 -15.66
C LYS A 70 -15.90 -10.40 -14.96
N PHE A 71 -15.71 -10.61 -13.65
CA PHE A 71 -16.55 -11.48 -12.82
C PHE A 71 -17.71 -10.75 -12.12
N GLY A 72 -17.97 -9.48 -12.46
CA GLY A 72 -19.18 -8.75 -12.07
C GLY A 72 -19.02 -7.78 -10.90
N VAL A 73 -17.80 -7.49 -10.44
CA VAL A 73 -17.56 -6.43 -9.45
C VAL A 73 -17.56 -5.07 -10.16
N PRO A 74 -18.42 -4.11 -9.78
CA PRO A 74 -18.49 -2.83 -10.48
C PRO A 74 -17.26 -1.97 -10.24
N VAL A 75 -16.79 -1.29 -11.29
CA VAL A 75 -15.73 -0.28 -11.20
C VAL A 75 -16.29 1.08 -10.80
N SER A 76 -17.26 1.62 -11.54
CA SER A 76 -17.87 2.91 -11.21
C SER A 76 -18.87 2.78 -10.07
N GLY A 77 -18.66 3.55 -8.99
CA GLY A 77 -19.52 3.53 -7.80
C GLY A 77 -19.43 2.21 -7.02
N GLY A 78 -18.36 1.45 -7.23
CA GLY A 78 -18.11 0.14 -6.65
C GLY A 78 -16.83 0.12 -5.82
N PRO A 79 -16.41 -1.05 -5.31
CA PRO A 79 -15.23 -1.14 -4.46
C PRO A 79 -13.90 -1.01 -5.23
N LEU A 80 -13.93 -0.96 -6.57
CA LEU A 80 -12.75 -0.86 -7.43
C LEU A 80 -12.48 0.57 -7.95
N GLY A 81 -13.35 1.56 -7.66
CA GLY A 81 -13.24 2.93 -8.18
C GLY A 81 -14.17 3.96 -7.54
#